data_AF-A0A7X9CDS1-F1
#
_entry.id   AF-A0A7X9CDS1-F1
#
_cell.length_a   1.000
_cell.length_b   1.000
_cell.length_c   1.000
_cell.angle_alpha   90.00
_cell.angle_beta   90.00
_cell.angle_gamma   90.00
#
_symmetry.space_group_name_H-M   'P 1'
#
loop_
_entity.id
_entity.type
_entity.pdbx_description
1 polymer ?
#
loop_
_entity_poly.entity_id
_entity_poly.type
_entity_poly.pdbx_seq_one_letter_code
_entity_poly.pdbx_strand_id
1 'polypeptide(L)'
;MLNIFFNIIGLFFIIISIVLIKKTSDRELAIYEEILIIENNIKSYSAMIENILNNFDKLMDSSLDKLKSIEKQNIHNVNAEKIKYESIEPKNSYLIKNKILAEENIEDEGTNEFYSKIIKLAEIGLNSEEIARKLNVGIREVEIFLKIWDN
;
A
#
# COMPACT_ATOMS: atom_id res chain seq x y z
N MET A 1 -75.77 -19.20 -10.41
CA MET A 1 -74.77 -19.93 -9.60
C MET A 1 -73.40 -19.95 -10.27
N LEU A 2 -73.27 -20.49 -11.49
CA LEU A 2 -71.97 -20.64 -12.18
C LEU A 2 -71.23 -19.31 -12.44
N ASN A 3 -71.94 -18.26 -12.86
CA ASN A 3 -71.34 -16.93 -13.06
C ASN A 3 -70.81 -16.30 -11.76
N ILE A 4 -71.49 -16.54 -10.63
CA ILE A 4 -71.04 -16.05 -9.32
C ILE A 4 -69.75 -16.75 -8.92
N PHE A 5 -69.65 -18.06 -9.18
CA PHE A 5 -68.44 -18.85 -8.95
C PHE A 5 -67.25 -18.35 -9.76
N PHE A 6 -67.44 -18.08 -11.06
CA PHE A 6 -66.37 -17.52 -11.91
C PHE A 6 -65.89 -16.15 -11.45
N ASN A 7 -66.81 -15.26 -11.00
CA ASN A 7 -66.42 -13.96 -10.47
C ASN A 7 -65.58 -14.06 -9.19
N ILE A 8 -65.88 -15.01 -8.30
CA ILE A 8 -65.10 -15.23 -7.07
C ILE A 8 -63.68 -15.71 -7.41
N ILE A 9 -63.54 -16.62 -8.36
CA ILE A 9 -62.23 -17.08 -8.85
C ILE A 9 -61.45 -15.97 -9.55
N GLY A 10 -62.12 -15.16 -10.37
CA GLY A 10 -61.50 -13.99 -11.00
C GLY A 10 -60.95 -13.01 -9.97
N LEU A 11 -61.71 -12.73 -8.91
CA LEU A 11 -61.28 -11.88 -7.81
C LEU A 11 -60.03 -12.45 -7.11
N PHE A 12 -60.00 -13.77 -6.89
CA PHE A 12 -58.85 -14.44 -6.28
C PHE A 12 -57.59 -14.30 -7.13
N PHE A 13 -57.70 -14.44 -8.44
CA PHE A 13 -56.57 -14.22 -9.36
C PHE A 13 -56.06 -12.77 -9.36
N ILE A 14 -56.96 -11.79 -9.27
CA ILE A 14 -56.57 -10.37 -9.16
C ILE A 14 -55.75 -10.14 -7.89
N ILE A 15 -56.22 -10.67 -6.75
CA ILE A 15 -55.52 -10.54 -5.46
C ILE A 15 -54.13 -11.17 -5.54
N ILE A 16 -54.02 -12.39 -6.07
CA ILE A 16 -52.72 -13.06 -6.26
C ILE A 16 -51.80 -12.24 -7.15
N SER A 17 -52.32 -11.68 -8.25
CA SER A 17 -51.54 -10.89 -9.18
C SER A 17 -50.98 -9.63 -8.50
N ILE A 18 -51.80 -8.93 -7.71
CA ILE A 18 -51.36 -7.76 -6.95
C ILE A 18 -50.23 -8.13 -5.98
N VAL A 19 -50.34 -9.27 -5.28
CA VAL A 19 -49.30 -9.76 -4.36
C VAL A 19 -48.00 -10.04 -5.09
N LEU A 20 -48.06 -10.69 -6.26
CA LEU A 20 -46.88 -10.98 -7.07
C LEU A 20 -46.22 -9.72 -7.63
N ILE A 21 -47.02 -8.77 -8.11
CA ILE A 21 -46.55 -7.47 -8.61
C ILE A 21 -45.81 -6.73 -7.49
N LYS A 22 -46.43 -6.62 -6.31
CA LYS A 22 -45.81 -5.93 -5.17
C LYS A 22 -44.47 -6.57 -4.78
N LYS A 23 -44.45 -7.90 -4.64
CA LYS A 23 -43.22 -8.63 -4.31
C LYS A 23 -42.11 -8.42 -5.35
N THR A 24 -42.48 -8.36 -6.62
CA THR A 24 -41.51 -8.13 -7.71
C THR A 24 -41.00 -6.70 -7.68
N SER A 25 -41.89 -5.73 -7.48
CA SER A 25 -41.54 -4.31 -7.35
C SER A 25 -40.58 -4.05 -6.20
N ASP A 26 -40.83 -4.64 -5.03
CA ASP A 26 -39.95 -4.48 -3.86
C ASP A 26 -38.54 -5.04 -4.15
N ARG A 27 -38.46 -6.18 -4.86
CA ARG A 27 -37.19 -6.76 -5.29
C ARG A 27 -36.44 -5.89 -6.29
N GLU A 28 -37.15 -5.35 -7.29
CA GLU A 28 -36.56 -4.46 -8.30
C GLU A 28 -36.03 -3.17 -7.67
N LEU A 29 -36.74 -2.62 -6.69
CA LEU A 29 -36.30 -1.43 -5.95
C LEU A 29 -35.01 -1.69 -5.17
N ALA A 30 -34.90 -2.85 -4.52
CA ALA A 30 -33.67 -3.23 -3.82
C ALA A 30 -32.47 -3.34 -4.76
N ILE A 31 -32.66 -3.96 -5.94
CA ILE A 31 -31.61 -4.05 -6.97
C ILE A 31 -31.21 -2.65 -7.45
N TYR A 32 -32.17 -1.75 -7.63
CA TYR A 32 -31.88 -0.37 -8.03
C TYR A 32 -31.06 0.39 -6.99
N GLU A 33 -31.38 0.23 -5.71
CA GLU A 33 -30.57 0.79 -4.61
C GLU A 33 -29.14 0.24 -4.61
N GLU A 34 -28.96 -1.07 -4.82
CA GLU A 34 -27.63 -1.66 -4.95
C GLU A 34 -26.84 -1.07 -6.13
N ILE A 35 -27.49 -0.88 -7.29
CA ILE A 35 -26.86 -0.25 -8.46
C ILE A 35 -26.40 1.17 -8.14
N LEU A 36 -27.21 1.97 -7.43
CA LEU A 36 -26.83 3.31 -7.00
C LEU A 36 -25.61 3.31 -6.07
N ILE A 37 -25.55 2.36 -5.14
CA ILE A 37 -24.40 2.20 -4.25
C ILE A 37 -23.14 1.88 -5.07
N ILE A 38 -23.25 0.96 -6.02
CA ILE A 38 -22.13 0.58 -6.90
C ILE A 38 -21.67 1.79 -7.73
N GLU A 39 -22.60 2.54 -8.32
CA GLU A 39 -22.28 3.75 -9.08
C GLU A 39 -21.52 4.77 -8.23
N ASN A 40 -21.99 5.00 -7.00
CA ASN A 40 -21.34 5.92 -6.06
C ASN A 40 -19.93 5.45 -5.68
N ASN A 41 -19.76 4.14 -5.46
CA ASN A 41 -18.44 3.55 -5.19
C ASN A 41 -17.49 3.73 -6.38
N ILE A 42 -17.96 3.51 -7.61
CA ILE A 42 -17.15 3.74 -8.82
C ILE A 42 -16.69 5.19 -8.90
N LYS A 43 -17.57 6.16 -8.64
CA LYS A 43 -17.20 7.59 -8.59
C LYS A 43 -16.15 7.87 -7.52
N SER A 44 -16.33 7.32 -6.32
CA SER A 44 -15.37 7.46 -5.22
C SER A 44 -14.01 6.89 -5.60
N TYR A 45 -13.96 5.70 -6.18
CA TYR A 45 -12.71 5.08 -6.62
C TYR A 45 -12.03 5.87 -7.72
N SER A 46 -12.80 6.40 -8.68
CA SER A 46 -12.25 7.29 -9.71
C SER A 46 -11.56 8.50 -9.09
N ALA A 47 -12.21 9.17 -8.13
CA ALA A 47 -11.63 10.33 -7.45
C ALA A 47 -10.38 9.96 -6.62
N MET A 48 -10.39 8.80 -5.96
CA MET A 48 -9.21 8.30 -5.24
C MET A 48 -8.04 8.02 -6.18
N ILE A 49 -8.30 7.40 -7.34
CA ILE A 49 -7.27 7.13 -8.35
C ILE A 49 -6.68 8.42 -8.88
N GLU A 50 -7.50 9.43 -9.18
CA GLU A 50 -7.03 10.74 -9.61
C GLU A 50 -6.11 11.39 -8.57
N ASN A 51 -6.49 11.33 -7.29
CA ASN A 51 -5.64 11.85 -6.21
C ASN A 51 -4.32 11.07 -6.08
N ILE A 52 -4.36 9.73 -6.19
CA ILE A 52 -3.15 8.90 -6.16
C ILE A 52 -2.21 9.26 -7.32
N LEU A 53 -2.75 9.41 -8.54
CA LEU A 53 -1.96 9.80 -9.71
C LEU A 53 -1.34 11.18 -9.53
N ASN A 54 -2.13 12.17 -9.08
CA ASN A 54 -1.63 13.51 -8.82
C ASN A 54 -0.52 13.54 -7.75
N ASN A 55 -0.63 12.70 -6.72
CA ASN A 55 0.41 12.59 -5.69
C ASN A 55 1.63 11.84 -6.20
N PHE A 56 1.44 10.83 -7.06
CA PHE A 56 2.54 10.13 -7.71
C PHE A 56 3.35 11.07 -8.61
N ASP A 57 2.68 11.91 -9.41
CA ASP A 57 3.35 12.91 -10.26
C ASP A 57 4.20 13.87 -9.42
N LYS A 58 3.64 14.39 -8.31
CA LYS A 58 4.40 15.25 -7.38
C LYS A 58 5.60 14.54 -6.75
N LEU A 59 5.44 13.27 -6.38
CA LEU A 59 6.53 12.46 -5.83
C LEU A 59 7.61 12.21 -6.88
N MET A 60 7.24 11.97 -8.13
CA MET A 60 8.16 11.79 -9.24
C MET A 60 8.96 13.06 -9.49
N ASP A 61 8.29 14.22 -9.58
CA ASP A 61 8.94 15.53 -9.74
C ASP A 61 9.91 15.81 -8.59
N SER A 62 9.46 15.62 -7.34
CA SER A 62 10.31 15.81 -6.16
C SER A 62 11.52 14.86 -6.16
N SER A 63 11.33 13.62 -6.58
CA SER A 63 12.41 12.62 -6.65
C SER A 63 13.42 12.97 -7.75
N LEU A 64 12.96 13.44 -8.91
CA LEU A 64 13.81 13.91 -9.99
C LEU A 64 14.61 15.15 -9.58
N ASP A 65 13.99 16.10 -8.88
CA ASP A 65 14.67 17.29 -8.38
C ASP A 65 15.71 16.94 -7.32
N LYS A 66 15.41 15.99 -6.41
CA LYS A 66 16.40 15.45 -5.48
C LYS A 66 17.57 14.82 -6.21
N LEU A 67 17.33 14.02 -7.25
CA LEU A 67 18.39 13.38 -8.03
C LEU A 67 19.29 14.41 -8.73
N LYS A 68 18.70 15.43 -9.37
CA LYS A 68 19.46 16.56 -9.96
C LYS A 68 20.27 17.33 -8.92
N SER A 69 19.74 17.51 -7.72
CA SER A 69 20.45 18.21 -6.65
C SER A 69 21.68 17.43 -6.16
N ILE A 70 21.58 16.10 -6.09
CA ILE A 70 22.70 15.20 -5.75
C ILE A 70 23.78 15.23 -6.83
N GLU A 71 23.38 15.18 -8.10
CA GLU A 71 24.31 15.29 -9.23
C GLU A 71 25.07 16.62 -9.19
N LYS A 72 24.36 17.74 -8.96
CA LYS A 72 24.98 19.07 -8.84
C LYS A 72 25.93 19.18 -7.65
N GLN A 73 25.60 18.58 -6.51
CA GLN A 73 26.50 18.55 -5.33
C GLN A 73 27.76 17.72 -5.59
N ASN A 74 27.65 16.59 -6.28
CA ASN A 74 28.81 15.78 -6.67
C ASN A 74 29.73 16.53 -7.63
N ILE A 75 29.19 17.28 -8.61
CA ILE A 75 30.01 18.10 -9.53
C ILE A 75 30.73 19.23 -8.77
N HIS A 76 30.09 19.83 -7.76
CA HIS A 76 30.71 20.91 -7.00
C HIS A 76 31.83 20.43 -6.06
N ASN A 77 31.72 19.22 -5.51
CA ASN A 77 32.77 18.59 -4.69
C ASN A 77 33.99 18.14 -5.53
N VAL A 78 33.80 17.65 -6.76
CA VAL A 78 34.92 17.26 -7.64
C VAL A 78 35.78 18.45 -8.06
N ASN A 79 35.20 19.65 -8.16
CA ASN A 79 35.94 20.88 -8.51
C ASN A 79 36.63 21.55 -7.30
N ALA A 80 36.25 21.21 -6.06
CA ALA A 80 36.91 21.72 -4.86
C ALA A 80 38.17 20.91 -4.48
N GLU A 81 38.29 19.66 -4.93
CA GLU A 81 39.42 18.78 -4.61
C GLU A 81 40.62 18.92 -5.56
N LYS A 82 40.50 19.63 -6.70
CA LYS A 82 41.60 19.80 -7.67
C LYS A 82 42.66 20.83 -7.29
N ILE A 83 42.55 21.50 -6.14
CA ILE A 83 43.55 22.44 -5.66
C ILE A 83 43.97 22.05 -4.25
N LYS A 84 44.58 20.87 -4.07
CA LYS A 84 45.58 20.65 -3.01
C LYS A 84 46.20 19.24 -3.03
N TYR A 85 47.53 19.24 -3.15
CA TYR A 85 48.50 18.20 -2.77
C TYR A 85 48.79 17.04 -3.73
N GLU A 86 49.83 17.28 -4.51
CA GLU A 86 51.01 16.43 -4.64
C GLU A 86 51.26 15.50 -3.42
N SER A 87 51.61 14.23 -3.71
CA SER A 87 52.41 13.27 -2.93
C SER A 87 51.72 12.04 -2.24
N ILE A 88 52.17 10.85 -2.72
CA ILE A 88 52.40 9.54 -2.06
C ILE A 88 51.23 8.50 -1.95
N GLU A 89 51.33 7.49 -2.84
CA GLU A 89 51.00 6.04 -2.80
C GLU A 89 49.77 5.41 -2.08
N PRO A 90 49.30 4.23 -2.58
CA PRO A 90 47.90 3.81 -2.50
C PRO A 90 47.62 2.85 -1.33
N LYS A 91 46.55 3.10 -0.58
CA LYS A 91 46.05 2.12 0.41
C LYS A 91 44.54 2.15 0.55
N ASN A 92 43.97 0.99 0.20
CA ASN A 92 42.66 0.45 0.58
C ASN A 92 41.38 1.18 0.18
N SER A 93 40.60 0.44 -0.60
CA SER A 93 39.14 0.40 -0.70
C SER A 93 38.38 1.10 0.44
N TYR A 94 37.76 2.24 0.13
CA TYR A 94 36.70 2.80 0.94
C TYR A 94 35.37 2.56 0.24
N LEU A 95 34.59 1.71 0.90
CA LEU A 95 33.18 1.41 0.67
C LEU A 95 32.40 2.67 0.34
N ILE A 96 31.92 2.75 -0.90
CA ILE A 96 30.87 3.69 -1.28
C ILE A 96 29.60 3.20 -0.60
N LYS A 97 29.28 3.79 0.56
CA LYS A 97 28.04 3.59 1.30
C LYS A 97 26.90 4.16 0.45
N ASN A 98 26.31 3.34 -0.41
CA ASN A 98 25.06 3.64 -1.11
C ASN A 98 23.92 3.70 -0.08
N LYS A 99 23.77 4.85 0.59
CA LYS A 99 22.59 5.19 1.37
C LYS A 99 21.52 5.68 0.39
N ILE A 100 20.79 4.74 -0.22
CA ILE A 100 19.71 5.04 -1.16
C ILE A 100 18.41 4.45 -0.60
N LEU A 101 17.50 5.38 -0.32
CA LEU A 101 16.06 5.27 -0.06
C LEU A 101 15.62 5.21 1.42
N ALA A 102 14.82 6.22 1.76
CA ALA A 102 14.03 6.40 2.97
C ALA A 102 14.82 6.74 4.25
N GLU A 103 15.23 8.00 4.35
CA GLU A 103 15.35 8.64 5.66
C GLU A 103 14.58 9.96 5.58
N GLU A 104 13.28 9.85 5.82
CA GLU A 104 12.58 10.92 6.51
C GLU A 104 13.15 10.94 7.94
N ASN A 105 13.41 12.12 8.48
CA ASN A 105 13.97 12.30 9.83
C ASN A 105 13.06 11.60 10.86
N ILE A 106 13.39 10.36 11.20
CA ILE A 106 12.88 9.68 12.39
C ILE A 106 14.08 9.57 13.31
N GLU A 107 13.93 10.17 14.48
CA GLU A 107 14.88 10.13 15.59
C GLU A 107 15.42 8.69 15.79
N ASP A 108 16.69 8.52 15.43
CA ASP A 108 17.40 7.25 15.26
C ASP A 108 17.94 6.74 16.61
N GLU A 109 17.05 6.39 17.53
CA GLU A 109 17.42 5.61 18.72
C GLU A 109 16.59 4.32 18.91
N GLY A 110 15.33 4.27 18.43
CA GLY A 110 14.45 3.11 18.64
C GLY A 110 14.57 1.99 17.59
N THR A 111 14.79 2.35 16.32
CA THR A 111 14.72 1.40 15.19
C THR A 111 15.92 0.47 15.14
N ASN A 112 17.10 0.99 15.51
CA ASN A 112 18.35 0.23 15.54
C ASN A 112 18.34 -0.87 16.63
N GLU A 113 17.68 -0.61 17.77
CA GLU A 113 17.55 -1.61 18.84
C GLU A 113 16.69 -2.79 18.40
N PHE A 114 15.59 -2.54 17.69
CA PHE A 114 14.69 -3.59 17.20
C PHE A 114 15.38 -4.55 16.22
N TYR A 115 16.08 -4.02 15.22
CA TYR A 115 16.82 -4.82 14.25
C TYR A 115 18.00 -5.57 14.89
N SER A 116 18.69 -4.95 15.86
CA SER A 116 19.74 -5.62 16.63
C SER A 116 19.22 -6.84 17.41
N LYS A 117 17.96 -6.81 17.88
CA LYS A 117 17.32 -7.94 18.56
C LYS A 117 17.01 -9.07 17.58
N ILE A 118 16.58 -8.75 16.35
CA ILE A 118 16.36 -9.77 15.30
C ILE A 118 17.67 -10.50 14.99
N ILE A 119 18.77 -9.76 14.78
CA ILE A 119 20.09 -10.34 14.49
C ILE A 119 20.53 -11.28 15.63
N LYS A 120 20.49 -10.82 16.88
CA LYS A 120 20.88 -11.65 18.05
C LYS A 120 20.07 -12.93 18.17
N LEU A 121 18.77 -12.88 17.87
CA LEU A 121 17.92 -14.08 17.94
C LEU A 121 18.22 -15.04 16.78
N ALA A 122 18.51 -14.52 15.59
CA ALA A 122 18.94 -15.33 14.45
C ALA A 122 20.33 -15.99 14.68
N GLU A 123 21.27 -15.27 15.31
CA GLU A 123 22.59 -15.80 15.69
C GLU A 123 22.50 -16.95 16.71
N ILE A 124 21.48 -16.95 17.56
CA ILE A 124 21.19 -18.05 18.51
C ILE A 124 20.52 -19.24 17.80
N GLY A 125 20.21 -19.12 16.51
CA GLY A 125 19.64 -20.18 15.67
C GLY A 125 18.11 -20.29 15.73
N LEU A 126 17.41 -19.25 16.21
CA LEU A 126 15.95 -19.23 16.20
C LEU A 126 15.43 -19.05 14.77
N ASN A 127 14.33 -19.72 14.46
CA ASN A 127 13.68 -19.56 13.16
C ASN A 127 12.87 -18.24 13.09
N SER A 128 12.56 -17.78 11.87
CA SER A 128 11.82 -16.51 11.65
C SER A 128 10.47 -16.45 12.38
N GLU A 129 9.81 -17.59 12.57
CA GLU A 129 8.52 -17.67 13.28
C GLU A 129 8.69 -17.46 14.80
N GLU A 130 9.72 -18.03 15.39
CA GLU A 130 10.07 -17.90 16.81
C GLU A 130 10.54 -16.49 17.13
N ILE A 131 11.32 -15.88 16.24
CA ILE A 131 11.75 -14.49 16.34
C ILE A 131 10.54 -13.56 16.30
N ALA A 132 9.65 -13.77 15.33
CA ALA A 132 8.41 -13.00 15.18
C ALA A 132 7.52 -13.10 16.42
N ARG A 133 7.38 -14.31 16.98
CA ARG A 133 6.61 -14.54 18.21
C ARG A 133 7.23 -13.87 19.43
N LYS A 134 8.57 -13.87 19.54
CA LYS A 134 9.30 -13.31 20.68
C LYS A 134 9.35 -11.77 20.65
N LEU A 135 9.34 -11.19 19.45
CA LEU A 135 9.34 -9.74 19.24
C LEU A 135 7.93 -9.17 19.00
N ASN A 136 6.91 -10.02 18.96
CA ASN A 136 5.52 -9.66 18.67
C ASN A 136 5.35 -8.88 17.35
N VAL A 137 5.99 -9.37 16.29
CA VAL A 137 6.02 -8.74 14.96
C VAL A 137 5.63 -9.72 13.86
N GLY A 138 5.39 -9.22 12.65
CA GLY A 138 5.01 -10.06 11.53
C GLY A 138 6.14 -10.98 11.09
N ILE A 139 5.84 -12.27 10.86
CA ILE A 139 6.83 -13.25 10.33
C ILE A 139 7.50 -12.72 9.05
N ARG A 140 6.72 -12.07 8.19
CA ARG A 140 7.19 -11.49 6.93
C ARG A 140 8.19 -10.35 7.12
N GLU A 141 8.06 -9.56 8.19
CA GLU A 141 8.99 -8.45 8.47
C GLU A 141 10.36 -8.98 8.87
N VAL A 142 10.38 -10.02 9.70
CA VAL A 142 11.60 -10.74 10.10
C VAL A 142 12.28 -11.40 8.90
N GLU A 143 11.50 -12.07 8.04
CA GLU A 143 12.04 -12.70 6.83
C GLU A 143 12.67 -11.70 5.86
N ILE A 144 12.01 -10.57 5.63
CA ILE A 144 12.55 -9.52 4.75
C ILE A 144 13.85 -8.99 5.32
N PHE A 145 13.88 -8.70 6.63
CA PHE A 145 15.07 -8.18 7.29
C PHE A 145 16.24 -9.16 7.22
N LEU A 146 16.02 -10.45 7.55
CA LEU A 146 17.07 -11.47 7.48
C LEU A 146 17.61 -11.65 6.06
N LYS A 147 16.77 -11.57 5.04
CA LYS A 147 17.20 -11.64 3.63
C LYS A 147 18.04 -10.45 3.19
N ILE A 148 17.80 -9.27 3.76
CA ILE A 148 18.59 -8.07 3.49
C ILE A 148 19.93 -8.14 4.23
N TRP A 149 19.95 -8.75 5.43
CA TRP A 149 21.14 -8.89 6.26
C TRP A 149 22.13 -9.96 5.75
N ASP A 150 21.63 -11.07 5.20
CA ASP A 150 22.45 -12.19 4.71
C ASP A 150 23.15 -11.91 3.35
N ASN A 151 23.05 -10.68 2.83
CA ASN A 151 23.54 -10.27 1.51
C ASN A 151 24.57 -9.16 1.63
#